data_AF-A0A1Q7E546-F1
#
_entry.id   AF-A0A1Q7E546-F1
#
_cell.length_a   1.000
_cell.length_b   1.000
_cell.length_c   1.000
_cell.angle_alpha   90.00
_cell.angle_beta   90.00
_cell.angle_gamma   90.00
#
_symmetry.space_group_name_H-M   'P 1'
#
loop_
_entity.id
_entity.type
_entity.pdbx_description
1 polymer ?
#
loop_
_entity_poly.entity_id
_entity_poly.type
_entity_poly.pdbx_seq_one_letter_code
_entity_poly.pdbx_strand_id
1 'polypeptide(L)'
;MRGLLLLLMLTAACGGRTRSGNPGPVAGGDVILSDELRQVQTSDLWTALHHLRPNWFRRSPSLVRGQGDLLVVVDRVPQRGNSTLRQIPVAAVLVARYFSPTEATALYGQSALYGAIVVSTAPR
;
A
#
# COMPACT_ATOMS: atom_id res chain seq x y z
N MET A 1 36.78 26.04 47.36
CA MET A 1 37.16 25.25 46.16
C MET A 1 36.05 25.52 45.14
N ARG A 2 36.15 26.55 44.27
CA ARG A 2 36.78 26.48 42.92
C ARG A 2 36.44 25.14 42.26
N GLY A 3 35.66 24.98 41.21
CA GLY A 3 35.08 25.86 40.21
C GLY A 3 34.77 24.98 38.99
N LEU A 4 33.65 25.27 38.31
CA LEU A 4 33.42 25.14 36.85
C LEU A 4 34.29 24.16 36.01
N LEU A 5 33.65 23.17 35.37
CA LEU A 5 33.86 22.77 33.95
C LEU A 5 32.85 21.64 33.63
N LEU A 6 31.76 21.82 32.87
CA LEU A 6 31.66 22.10 31.44
C LEU A 6 32.31 21.01 30.57
N LEU A 7 31.51 20.06 30.08
CA LEU A 7 31.77 19.47 28.77
C LEU A 7 30.46 19.06 28.08
N LEU A 8 30.01 19.98 27.24
CA LEU A 8 29.05 19.80 26.16
C LEU A 8 29.52 18.65 25.24
N MET A 9 28.76 17.56 25.17
CA MET A 9 28.90 16.57 24.10
C MET A 9 28.03 17.03 22.91
N LEU A 10 28.70 17.65 21.94
CA LEU A 10 28.25 17.80 20.56
C LEU A 10 28.14 16.41 19.90
N THR A 11 27.09 16.19 19.10
CA THR A 11 27.13 15.59 17.75
C THR A 11 25.70 15.48 17.22
N ALA A 12 25.28 16.39 16.33
CA ALA A 12 25.41 16.29 14.88
C ALA A 12 24.32 15.42 14.23
N ALA A 13 23.23 16.10 13.89
CA ALA A 13 22.39 15.94 12.70
C ALA A 13 22.56 14.67 11.85
N CYS A 14 21.52 13.82 11.85
CA CYS A 14 21.09 13.14 10.63
C CYS A 14 19.75 13.73 10.19
N GLY A 15 19.84 14.81 9.40
CA GLY A 15 18.73 15.31 8.60
C GLY A 15 18.43 14.32 7.47
N GLY A 16 17.52 13.38 7.72
CA GLY A 16 16.91 12.54 6.70
C GLY A 16 15.81 13.32 5.97
N ARG A 17 16.18 14.34 5.19
CA ARG A 17 15.26 15.06 4.31
C ARG A 17 14.91 14.15 3.14
N THR A 18 13.84 13.37 3.28
CA THR A 18 13.25 12.59 2.20
C THR A 18 12.89 13.54 1.07
N ARG A 19 13.70 13.48 0.02
CA ARG A 19 13.55 14.22 -1.23
C ARG A 19 12.25 13.71 -1.88
N SER A 20 11.19 14.52 -1.82
CA SER A 20 9.98 14.34 -2.62
C SER A 20 10.34 14.65 -4.08
N GLY A 21 11.06 13.71 -4.71
CA GLY A 21 11.34 13.72 -6.13
C GLY A 21 10.20 13.02 -6.85
N ASN A 22 9.59 13.73 -7.79
CA ASN A 22 8.67 13.23 -8.80
C ASN A 22 8.93 11.75 -9.16
N PRO A 23 8.04 10.81 -8.79
CA PRO A 23 8.24 9.42 -9.14
C PRO A 23 8.00 9.26 -10.64
N GLY A 24 9.08 9.11 -11.41
CA GLY A 24 8.99 8.30 -12.63
C GLY A 24 8.50 6.89 -12.25
N PRO A 25 7.97 6.08 -13.19
CA PRO A 25 7.29 4.83 -12.86
C PRO A 25 8.18 3.91 -12.02
N VAL A 26 8.02 3.94 -10.70
CA VAL A 26 8.77 3.06 -9.79
C VAL A 26 8.09 1.72 -9.90
N ALA A 27 8.68 0.81 -10.66
CA ALA A 27 8.30 -0.59 -10.67
C ALA A 27 8.43 -1.15 -9.24
N GLY A 28 7.31 -1.19 -8.49
CA GLY A 28 7.20 -1.99 -7.27
C GLY A 28 7.03 -1.26 -5.93
N GLY A 29 6.35 -0.12 -5.88
CA GLY A 29 5.86 0.43 -4.60
C GLY A 29 4.63 -0.35 -4.07
N ASP A 30 4.41 -0.33 -2.75
CA ASP A 30 3.20 -0.87 -2.10
C ASP A 30 2.00 0.07 -2.17
N VAL A 31 2.14 1.21 -2.84
CA VAL A 31 1.08 2.21 -3.04
C VAL A 31 0.93 2.50 -4.53
N ILE A 32 -0.29 2.77 -4.95
CA ILE A 32 -0.62 3.31 -6.27
C ILE A 32 -1.61 4.46 -6.13
N LEU A 33 -1.31 5.57 -6.79
CA LEU A 33 -2.13 6.78 -6.76
C LEU A 33 -3.07 6.86 -7.97
N SER A 34 -4.09 7.71 -7.89
CA SER A 34 -5.05 7.91 -8.99
C SER A 34 -4.39 8.34 -10.31
N ASP A 35 -3.31 9.14 -10.28
CA ASP A 35 -2.60 9.55 -11.49
C ASP A 35 -1.95 8.36 -12.22
N GLU A 36 -1.41 7.40 -11.49
CA GLU A 36 -0.85 6.16 -12.07
C GLU A 36 -1.96 5.26 -12.62
N LEU A 37 -3.07 5.13 -11.88
CA LEU A 37 -4.24 4.37 -12.31
C LEU A 37 -4.86 4.92 -13.60
N ARG A 38 -4.77 6.24 -13.83
CA ARG A 38 -5.24 6.90 -15.06
C ARG A 38 -4.35 6.63 -16.29
N GLN A 39 -3.15 6.07 -16.12
CA GLN A 39 -2.26 5.74 -17.23
C GLN A 39 -2.69 4.47 -17.98
N VAL A 40 -3.55 3.64 -17.37
CA VAL A 40 -4.08 2.42 -17.99
C VAL A 40 -5.52 2.60 -18.44
N GLN A 41 -5.86 2.07 -19.61
CA GLN A 41 -7.21 2.11 -20.16
C GLN A 41 -8.00 0.88 -19.68
N THR A 42 -8.29 0.81 -18.38
CA THR A 42 -9.06 -0.28 -17.76
C THR A 42 -10.20 0.29 -16.92
N SER A 43 -11.36 -0.36 -16.96
CA SER A 43 -12.54 0.10 -16.20
C SER A 43 -12.52 -0.37 -14.74
N ASP A 44 -11.93 -1.53 -14.46
CA ASP A 44 -11.93 -2.16 -13.14
C ASP A 44 -10.56 -2.18 -12.45
N LEU A 45 -10.56 -2.02 -11.13
CA LEU A 45 -9.33 -1.93 -10.33
C LEU A 45 -8.53 -3.25 -10.34
N TRP A 46 -9.21 -4.40 -10.41
CA TRP A 46 -8.52 -5.70 -10.47
C TRP A 46 -7.58 -5.79 -11.68
N THR A 47 -8.09 -5.46 -12.87
CA THR A 47 -7.31 -5.46 -14.12
C THR A 47 -6.20 -4.42 -14.07
N ALA A 48 -6.49 -3.20 -13.58
CA ALA A 48 -5.49 -2.15 -13.43
C ALA A 48 -4.31 -2.60 -12.55
N LEU A 49 -4.59 -3.21 -11.39
CA LEU A 49 -3.57 -3.68 -10.46
C LEU A 49 -2.75 -4.84 -11.03
N HIS A 50 -3.35 -5.75 -11.80
CA HIS A 50 -2.62 -6.83 -12.46
C HIS A 50 -1.61 -6.30 -13.48
N HIS A 51 -1.93 -5.21 -14.17
CA HIS A 51 -1.03 -4.55 -15.11
C HIS A 51 0.06 -3.74 -14.40
N LEU A 52 -0.32 -2.88 -13.45
CA LEU A 52 0.58 -1.89 -12.85
C LEU A 52 1.40 -2.43 -11.67
N ARG A 53 0.89 -3.44 -10.97
CA ARG A 53 1.48 -4.02 -9.75
C ARG A 53 1.36 -5.55 -9.70
N PRO A 54 1.84 -6.28 -10.71
CA PRO A 54 1.77 -7.76 -10.73
C PRO A 54 2.47 -8.40 -9.52
N ASN A 55 3.50 -7.76 -8.97
CA ASN A 55 4.25 -8.24 -7.81
C ASN A 55 3.42 -8.27 -6.51
N TRP A 56 2.34 -7.49 -6.39
CA TRP A 56 1.48 -7.54 -5.21
C TRP A 56 0.80 -8.91 -5.06
N PHE A 57 0.32 -9.46 -6.17
CA PHE A 57 -0.33 -10.77 -6.20
C PHE A 57 0.67 -11.92 -6.03
N ARG A 58 1.91 -11.76 -6.53
CA ARG A 58 2.99 -12.76 -6.34
C ARG A 58 3.48 -12.87 -4.90
N ARG A 59 3.44 -11.77 -4.15
CA ARG A 59 3.85 -11.72 -2.74
C ARG A 59 2.81 -12.28 -1.77
N SER A 60 1.65 -12.71 -2.27
CA SER A 60 0.64 -13.42 -1.51
C SER A 60 0.76 -14.93 -1.79
N PRO A 61 1.35 -15.74 -0.86
CA PRO A 61 1.64 -17.15 -1.11
C PRO A 61 0.42 -18.02 -1.40
N SER A 62 -0.75 -17.59 -0.95
CA SER A 62 -2.04 -18.28 -1.09
C SER A 62 -2.70 -18.04 -2.45
N LEU A 63 -2.52 -16.87 -3.07
CA LEU A 63 -2.97 -16.64 -4.45
C LEU A 63 -2.21 -17.52 -5.43
N VAL A 64 -0.91 -17.74 -5.18
CA VAL A 64 -0.07 -18.62 -6.01
C VAL A 64 -0.49 -20.10 -5.89
N ARG A 65 -1.00 -20.52 -4.73
CA ARG A 65 -1.48 -21.90 -4.47
C ARG A 65 -3.01 -22.06 -4.61
N GLY A 66 -3.75 -21.00 -4.95
CA GLY A 66 -5.22 -21.02 -5.05
C GLY A 66 -5.95 -21.31 -3.73
N GLN A 67 -5.31 -21.05 -2.57
CA GLN A 67 -5.78 -21.46 -1.25
C GLN A 67 -6.33 -20.32 -0.37
N GLY A 68 -6.57 -19.14 -0.94
CA GLY A 68 -7.15 -18.02 -0.17
C GLY A 68 -7.22 -16.71 -0.94
N ASP A 69 -7.94 -15.76 -0.38
CA ASP A 69 -8.17 -14.44 -0.97
C ASP A 69 -7.49 -13.33 -0.16
N LEU A 70 -7.05 -12.28 -0.86
CA LEU A 70 -6.66 -11.03 -0.21
C LEU A 70 -7.87 -10.39 0.46
N LEU A 71 -7.67 -9.85 1.66
CA LEU A 71 -8.64 -8.97 2.26
C LEU A 71 -8.69 -7.68 1.43
N VAL A 72 -9.88 -7.24 1.04
CA VAL A 72 -10.07 -5.95 0.37
C VAL A 72 -10.72 -5.02 1.39
N VAL A 73 -10.18 -3.82 1.59
CA VAL A 73 -10.78 -2.83 2.48
C VAL A 73 -11.09 -1.60 1.66
N VAL A 74 -12.34 -1.17 1.63
CA VAL A 74 -12.77 0.01 0.86
C VAL A 74 -13.26 1.05 1.86
N ASP A 75 -12.61 2.21 1.88
CA ASP A 75 -12.96 3.32 2.77
C ASP A 75 -13.11 2.89 4.25
N ARG A 76 -12.16 2.08 4.71
CA ARG A 76 -12.10 1.45 6.05
C ARG A 76 -13.13 0.35 6.33
N VAL A 77 -13.93 -0.04 5.34
CA VAL A 77 -14.89 -1.14 5.46
C VAL A 77 -14.27 -2.41 4.86
N PRO A 78 -14.04 -3.47 5.66
CA PRO A 78 -13.58 -4.76 5.16
C PRO A 78 -14.62 -5.39 4.23
N GLN A 79 -14.15 -5.84 3.08
CA GLN A 79 -14.91 -6.51 2.03
C GLN A 79 -14.36 -7.92 1.86
N ARG A 80 -15.23 -8.88 1.54
CA ARG A 80 -14.80 -10.25 1.32
C ARG A 80 -14.36 -10.48 -0.12
N GLY A 81 -13.19 -11.09 -0.26
CA GLY A 81 -12.74 -11.67 -1.51
C GLY A 81 -12.24 -10.66 -2.55
N ASN A 82 -11.44 -11.18 -3.47
CA ASN A 82 -10.87 -10.46 -4.59
C ASN A 82 -11.90 -9.98 -5.63
N SER A 83 -13.11 -10.58 -5.67
CA SER A 83 -14.22 -10.15 -6.52
C SER A 83 -14.63 -8.69 -6.30
N THR A 84 -14.44 -8.17 -5.07
CA THR A 84 -14.68 -6.77 -4.73
C THR A 84 -13.87 -5.82 -5.62
N LEU A 85 -12.61 -6.14 -5.92
CA LEU A 85 -11.74 -5.28 -6.74
C LEU A 85 -12.27 -5.09 -8.18
N ARG A 86 -13.03 -6.07 -8.70
CA ARG A 86 -13.65 -5.96 -10.03
C ARG A 86 -14.86 -5.02 -10.05
N GLN A 87 -15.46 -4.78 -8.88
CA GLN A 87 -16.64 -3.90 -8.73
C GLN A 87 -16.25 -2.44 -8.51
N ILE A 88 -14.98 -2.15 -8.25
CA ILE A 88 -14.48 -0.81 -7.99
C ILE A 88 -14.05 -0.18 -9.33
N PRO A 89 -14.72 0.89 -9.79
CA PRO A 89 -14.30 1.61 -10.98
C PRO A 89 -12.96 2.31 -10.72
N VAL A 90 -12.01 2.17 -11.65
CA VAL A 90 -10.68 2.80 -11.52
C VAL A 90 -10.79 4.31 -11.31
N ALA A 91 -11.74 4.96 -12.00
CA ALA A 91 -11.98 6.40 -11.92
C ALA A 91 -12.40 6.88 -10.51
N ALA A 92 -12.95 6.00 -9.67
CA ALA A 92 -13.37 6.35 -8.31
C ALA A 92 -12.23 6.23 -7.29
N VAL A 93 -11.09 5.63 -7.65
CA VAL A 93 -10.00 5.33 -6.70
C VAL A 93 -9.05 6.51 -6.58
N LEU A 94 -8.85 6.99 -5.35
CA LEU A 94 -7.83 8.00 -5.04
C LEU A 94 -6.47 7.36 -4.78
N VAL A 95 -6.46 6.27 -4.03
CA VAL A 95 -5.26 5.51 -3.67
C VAL A 95 -5.62 4.05 -3.39
N ALA A 96 -4.75 3.14 -3.81
CA ALA A 96 -4.75 1.77 -3.33
C ALA A 96 -3.39 1.41 -2.74
N ARG A 97 -3.39 0.67 -1.63
CA ARG A 97 -2.19 0.24 -0.92
C ARG A 97 -2.24 -1.25 -0.63
N TYR A 98 -1.17 -1.95 -0.94
CA TYR A 98 -0.94 -3.32 -0.53
C TYR A 98 -0.31 -3.38 0.87
N PHE A 99 -0.76 -4.36 1.64
CA PHE A 99 -0.15 -4.78 2.89
C PHE A 99 0.22 -6.25 2.77
N SER A 100 1.46 -6.58 3.15
CA SER A 100 1.92 -7.95 3.21
C SER A 100 1.08 -8.79 4.19
N PRO A 101 1.09 -10.13 4.09
CA PRO A 101 0.42 -11.01 5.05
C PRO A 101 0.67 -10.65 6.51
N THR A 102 1.93 -10.37 6.85
CA THR A 102 2.35 -10.02 8.22
C THR A 102 1.75 -8.69 8.67
N GLU A 103 1.88 -7.63 7.87
CA GLU A 103 1.34 -6.30 8.19
C GLU A 103 -0.18 -6.32 8.25
N ALA A 104 -0.81 -6.98 7.28
CA ALA A 104 -2.26 -7.05 7.18
C ALA A 104 -2.86 -7.84 8.36
N THR A 105 -2.22 -8.94 8.77
CA THR A 105 -2.65 -9.71 9.95
C THR A 105 -2.49 -8.90 11.23
N ALA A 106 -1.43 -8.09 11.35
CA ALA A 106 -1.25 -7.20 12.51
C ALA A 106 -2.36 -6.14 12.62
N LEU A 107 -2.93 -5.69 11.49
CA LEU A 107 -3.97 -4.66 11.44
C LEU A 107 -5.41 -5.22 11.48
N TYR A 108 -5.65 -6.35 10.81
CA TYR A 108 -6.99 -6.90 10.55
C TYR A 108 -7.20 -8.33 11.06
N GLY A 109 -6.20 -8.90 11.74
CA GLY A 109 -6.24 -10.25 12.30
C GLY A 109 -6.34 -11.35 11.25
N GLN A 110 -6.92 -12.49 11.65
CA GLN A 110 -7.01 -13.72 10.83
C GLN A 110 -7.74 -13.53 9.49
N SER A 111 -8.53 -12.47 9.34
CA SER A 111 -9.22 -12.18 8.07
C SER A 111 -8.24 -11.77 6.95
N ALA A 112 -7.01 -11.38 7.29
CA ALA A 112 -6.01 -10.86 6.37
C ALA A 112 -4.73 -11.71 6.32
N LEU A 113 -4.84 -13.01 6.63
CA LEU A 113 -3.74 -14.00 6.57
C LEU A 113 -2.95 -14.00 5.27
N TYR A 114 -3.58 -13.54 4.19
CA TYR A 114 -3.05 -13.62 2.85
C TYR A 114 -2.58 -12.26 2.32
N GLY A 115 -2.64 -11.22 3.15
CA GLY A 115 -2.40 -9.83 2.78
C GLY A 115 -3.70 -9.05 2.62
N ALA A 116 -3.57 -7.74 2.44
CA ALA A 116 -4.70 -6.85 2.22
C ALA A 116 -4.42 -5.82 1.12
N ILE A 117 -5.47 -5.43 0.41
CA ILE A 117 -5.48 -4.25 -0.45
C ILE A 117 -6.47 -3.26 0.14
N VAL A 118 -5.95 -2.13 0.60
CA VAL A 118 -6.75 -1.02 1.14
C VAL A 118 -6.94 0.02 0.06
N VAL A 119 -8.18 0.36 -0.22
CA VAL A 119 -8.61 1.27 -1.27
C VAL A 119 -9.34 2.45 -0.62
N SER A 120 -8.94 3.65 -0.99
CA SER A 120 -9.70 4.87 -0.66
C SER A 120 -10.31 5.43 -1.94
N THR A 121 -11.60 5.76 -1.89
CA THR A 121 -12.34 6.31 -3.02
C THR A 121 -12.63 7.80 -2.86
N ALA A 122 -12.90 8.47 -3.98
CA ALA A 122 -13.37 9.84 -3.95
C ALA A 122 -14.79 9.88 -3.34
N PRO A 123 -15.09 10.86 -2.47
CA PRO A 123 -16.46 11.07 -2.00
C PRO A 123 -17.37 11.30 -3.23
N ARG A 124 -18.53 10.64 -3.22
CA ARG A 124 -19.55 10.80 -4.26
C ARG A 124 -20.28 12.13 -4.14
#